data_AF-A0A7H4P5G8-F1
#
_entry.id   AF-A0A7H4P5G8-F1
#
_cell.length_a   1.000
_cell.length_b   1.000
_cell.length_c   1.000
_cell.angle_alpha   90.00
_cell.angle_beta   90.00
_cell.angle_gamma   90.00
#
_symmetry.space_group_name_H-M   'P 1'
#
loop_
_entity.id
_entity.type
_entity.pdbx_description
1 polymer ?
#
loop_
_entity_poly.entity_id
_entity_poly.type
_entity_poly.pdbx_seq_one_letter_code
_entity_poly.pdbx_strand_id
1 'polypeptide(L)'
;MLIVKNLTLRLNGEPLLRNVDFSVAPGEVLTLMGPSGSGKSTLFSWMVGALEESFCAAGELWLDNQRCDSLPTERRRIGILLQDALLFDHFSVGQNLLLALPADVQRSQRKPRVEQALERAGLAGFYRRDPATLSGGQRARVSLLRALLARPRALLLDEPFNRLDVALRADFRRWVFNELARQGDPRGAGHA
;
A
#
# COMPACT_ATOMS: atom_id res chain seq x y z
N MET A 1 14.40 -5.76 1.69
CA MET A 1 14.41 -6.08 3.14
C MET A 1 13.89 -4.88 3.89
N LEU A 2 12.88 -5.06 4.73
CA LEU A 2 12.30 -4.03 5.59
C LEU A 2 12.67 -4.34 7.05
N ILE A 3 13.15 -3.35 7.81
CA ILE A 3 13.56 -3.57 9.20
C ILE A 3 13.06 -2.40 10.07
N VAL A 4 12.42 -2.73 11.18
CA VAL A 4 12.12 -1.81 12.28
C VAL A 4 13.02 -2.16 13.45
N LYS A 5 13.73 -1.16 14.00
CA LYS A 5 14.63 -1.34 15.14
C LYS A 5 14.26 -0.42 16.29
N ASN A 6 14.17 -1.00 17.50
CA ASN A 6 13.96 -0.30 18.77
C ASN A 6 12.84 0.75 18.72
N LEU A 7 11.75 0.49 18.00
CA LEU A 7 10.70 1.48 17.82
C LEU A 7 9.91 1.66 19.11
N THR A 8 9.82 2.91 19.55
CA THR A 8 8.91 3.38 20.60
C THR A 8 8.03 4.47 20.03
N LEU A 9 6.71 4.27 20.11
CA LEU A 9 5.70 5.28 19.76
C LEU A 9 5.03 5.78 21.03
N ARG A 10 4.91 7.09 21.17
CA ARG A 10 4.20 7.75 22.27
C ARG A 10 3.08 8.62 21.73
N LEU A 11 1.95 8.67 22.42
CA LEU A 11 0.84 9.58 22.18
C LEU A 11 0.75 10.54 23.36
N ASN A 12 0.90 11.85 23.12
CA ASN A 12 0.88 12.86 24.18
C ASN A 12 1.83 12.55 25.36
N GLY A 13 3.01 11.99 25.05
CA GLY A 13 4.01 11.58 26.04
C GLY A 13 3.83 10.16 26.60
N GLU A 14 2.63 9.57 26.50
CA GLU A 14 2.34 8.23 27.00
C GLU A 14 2.73 7.15 25.98
N PRO A 15 3.45 6.09 26.38
CA PRO A 15 3.91 5.06 25.44
C PRO A 15 2.76 4.16 24.94
N LEU A 16 2.60 4.14 23.63
CA LEU A 16 1.66 3.28 22.90
C LEU A 16 2.32 1.97 22.44
N LEU A 17 3.52 2.07 21.86
CA LEU A 17 4.38 0.92 21.51
C LEU A 17 5.75 1.10 22.15
N ARG A 18 6.36 0.01 22.63
CA ARG A 18 7.67 0.05 23.30
C ARG A 18 8.58 -1.03 22.71
N ASN A 19 9.80 -0.64 22.33
CA ASN A 19 10.86 -1.53 21.87
C ASN A 19 10.38 -2.58 20.84
N VAL A 20 9.75 -2.09 19.76
CA VAL A 20 9.29 -2.94 18.66
C VAL A 20 10.45 -3.19 17.70
N ASP A 21 10.73 -4.46 17.46
CA ASP A 21 11.76 -4.94 16.55
C ASP A 21 11.18 -6.02 15.64
N PHE A 22 11.33 -5.87 14.32
CA PHE A 22 11.02 -6.91 13.34
C PHE A 22 11.72 -6.67 12.01
N SER A 23 11.82 -7.72 11.20
CA SER A 23 12.32 -7.64 9.83
C SER A 23 11.43 -8.45 8.89
N VAL A 24 11.35 -8.02 7.63
CA VAL A 24 10.61 -8.70 6.56
C VAL A 24 11.52 -8.80 5.34
N ALA A 25 11.85 -10.03 4.94
CA ALA A 25 12.68 -10.30 3.78
C ALA A 25 11.93 -9.95 2.47
N PRO A 26 12.66 -9.71 1.35
CA PRO A 26 12.01 -9.57 0.04
C PRO A 26 11.11 -10.77 -0.27
N GLY A 27 9.86 -10.49 -0.67
CA GLY A 27 8.86 -11.53 -0.97
C GLY A 27 8.21 -12.18 0.26
N GLU A 28 8.66 -11.86 1.47
CA GLU A 28 8.05 -12.34 2.70
C GLU A 28 6.80 -11.52 3.05
N VAL A 29 5.84 -12.17 3.70
CA VAL A 29 4.63 -11.55 4.22
C VAL A 29 4.63 -11.70 5.74
N LEU A 30 4.72 -10.57 6.45
CA LEU A 30 4.55 -10.51 7.89
C LEU A 30 3.13 -10.05 8.23
N THR A 31 2.46 -10.76 9.14
CA THR A 31 1.16 -10.35 9.67
C THR A 31 1.32 -9.77 11.07
N LEU A 32 0.84 -8.54 11.28
CA LEU A 32 0.77 -7.92 12.59
C LEU A 32 -0.61 -8.17 13.21
N MET A 33 -0.64 -8.79 14.39
CA MET A 33 -1.87 -9.08 15.12
C MET A 33 -1.89 -8.35 16.46
N GLY A 34 -3.08 -7.93 16.90
CA GLY A 34 -3.28 -7.27 18.18
C GLY A 34 -4.69 -6.70 18.30
N PRO A 35 -5.17 -6.42 19.52
CA PRO A 35 -6.51 -5.88 19.74
C PRO A 35 -6.70 -4.51 19.05
N SER A 36 -7.96 -4.08 18.90
CA SER A 36 -8.23 -2.72 18.46
C SER A 36 -7.57 -1.71 19.40
N GLY A 37 -7.02 -0.62 18.84
CA GLY A 37 -6.28 0.39 19.60
C GLY A 37 -4.85 0.01 19.99
N SER A 38 -4.34 -1.17 19.59
CA SER A 38 -2.97 -1.60 19.94
C SER A 38 -1.84 -0.85 19.21
N GLY A 39 -2.14 0.22 18.46
CA GLY A 39 -1.13 1.02 17.75
C GLY A 39 -0.66 0.50 16.39
N LYS A 40 -1.33 -0.49 15.78
CA LYS A 40 -0.98 -1.03 14.44
C LYS A 40 -1.04 0.03 13.34
N SER A 41 -2.15 0.76 13.25
CA SER A 41 -2.30 1.84 12.26
C SER A 41 -1.32 2.98 12.55
N THR A 42 -1.04 3.29 13.81
CA THR A 42 -0.02 4.28 14.19
C THR A 42 1.39 3.86 13.75
N LEU A 43 1.73 2.58 13.89
CA LEU A 43 2.97 2.01 13.35
C LEU A 43 3.02 2.20 11.83
N PHE A 44 1.95 1.89 11.11
CA PHE A 44 1.90 2.09 9.65
C PHE A 44 2.02 3.56 9.27
N SER A 45 1.33 4.48 9.95
CA SER A 45 1.46 5.93 9.75
C SER A 45 2.88 6.41 9.96
N TRP A 46 3.56 5.94 11.02
CA TRP A 46 4.99 6.22 11.22
C TRP A 46 5.83 5.67 10.07
N MET A 47 5.59 4.43 9.63
CA MET A 47 6.37 3.80 8.56
C MET A 47 6.26 4.57 7.24
N VAL A 48 5.07 5.01 6.86
CA VAL A 48 4.86 5.79 5.64
C VAL A 48 5.24 7.27 5.77
N GLY A 49 5.51 7.77 6.98
CA GLY A 49 5.86 9.18 7.20
C GLY A 49 4.66 10.12 7.32
N ALA A 50 3.50 9.58 7.71
CA ALA A 50 2.25 10.32 7.91
C ALA A 50 1.82 10.30 9.39
N LEU A 51 2.78 10.30 10.31
CA LEU A 51 2.51 10.31 11.75
C LEU A 51 2.02 11.71 12.16
N GLU A 52 0.92 11.78 12.91
CA GLU A 52 0.37 13.05 13.41
C GLU A 52 1.27 13.68 14.49
N GLU A 53 1.19 15.00 14.65
CA GLU A 53 2.02 15.78 15.59
C GLU A 53 1.83 15.40 17.07
N SER A 54 0.66 14.84 17.41
CA SER A 54 0.35 14.34 18.76
C SER A 54 1.19 13.11 19.14
N PHE A 55 1.86 12.48 18.17
CA PHE A 55 2.70 11.32 18.38
C PHE A 55 4.19 11.65 18.27
N CYS A 56 4.99 10.98 19.10
CA CYS A 56 6.44 10.98 19.01
C CYS A 56 6.96 9.57 18.72
N ALA A 57 7.95 9.46 17.83
CA ALA A 57 8.59 8.21 17.49
C ALA A 57 10.10 8.26 17.78
N ALA A 58 10.64 7.19 18.36
CA ALA A 58 12.07 6.95 18.49
C ALA A 58 12.37 5.53 17.99
N GLY A 59 13.46 5.34 17.24
CA GLY A 59 13.80 4.08 16.61
C GLY A 59 14.27 4.28 15.17
N GLU A 60 14.34 3.20 14.40
CA GLU A 60 14.83 3.24 13.02
C GLU A 60 13.94 2.43 12.09
N LEU A 61 13.75 2.94 10.87
CA LEU A 61 13.11 2.21 9.77
C LEU A 61 14.11 2.09 8.63
N TRP A 62 14.34 0.87 8.17
CA TRP A 62 15.24 0.58 7.07
C TRP A 62 14.50 -0.12 5.95
N LEU A 63 14.79 0.28 4.70
CA LEU A 63 14.31 -0.37 3.49
C LEU A 63 15.49 -0.54 2.53
N ASP A 64 15.79 -1.79 2.18
CA ASP A 64 16.91 -2.17 1.29
C ASP A 64 18.25 -1.52 1.68
N ASN A 65 18.62 -1.68 2.94
CA ASN A 65 19.85 -1.14 3.55
C ASN A 65 19.93 0.39 3.60
N GLN A 66 18.86 1.11 3.28
CA GLN A 66 18.75 2.55 3.46
C GLN A 66 17.83 2.86 4.64
N ARG A 67 18.33 3.66 5.59
CA ARG A 67 17.49 4.22 6.65
C ARG A 67 16.52 5.25 6.06
N CYS A 68 15.22 5.11 6.32
CA CYS A 68 14.16 5.89 5.69
C CYS A 68 13.16 6.55 6.65
N ASP A 69 13.26 6.35 7.97
CA ASP A 69 12.37 6.98 8.98
C ASP A 69 12.43 8.51 9.00
N SER A 70 13.52 9.11 8.53
CA SER A 70 13.70 10.57 8.43
C SER A 70 13.40 11.12 7.03
N LEU A 71 13.12 10.26 6.04
CA LEU A 71 12.79 10.70 4.69
C LEU A 71 11.34 11.17 4.61
N PRO A 72 11.04 12.14 3.72
CA PRO A 72 9.65 12.51 3.43
C PRO A 72 8.91 11.32 2.78
N THR A 73 7.60 11.29 2.97
CA THR A 73 6.69 10.19 2.58
C THR A 73 6.96 9.64 1.18
N GLU A 74 7.07 10.52 0.18
CA GLU A 74 7.26 10.14 -1.23
C GLU A 74 8.62 9.48 -1.52
N ARG A 75 9.62 9.68 -0.65
CA ARG A 75 10.95 9.10 -0.79
C ARG A 75 11.12 7.77 -0.04
N ARG A 76 10.16 7.40 0.81
CA ARG A 76 10.24 6.13 1.57
C ARG A 76 10.03 4.89 0.71
N ARG A 77 9.40 5.03 -0.47
CA ARG A 77 9.07 3.90 -1.36
C ARG A 77 8.25 2.79 -0.69
N ILE A 78 7.48 3.14 0.35
CA ILE A 78 6.55 2.26 1.03
C ILE A 78 5.13 2.64 0.59
N GLY A 79 4.41 1.69 0.01
CA GLY A 79 2.99 1.85 -0.31
C GLY A 79 2.13 1.44 0.89
N ILE A 80 0.93 2.00 0.98
CA ILE A 80 -0.07 1.59 1.97
C ILE A 80 -1.43 1.38 1.30
N LEU A 81 -2.08 0.28 1.65
CA LEU A 81 -3.48 0.04 1.37
C LEU A 81 -4.25 0.15 2.68
N LEU A 82 -5.03 1.22 2.80
CA LEU A 82 -5.87 1.46 3.97
C LEU A 82 -7.17 0.64 3.87
N GLN A 83 -7.81 0.44 5.02
CA GLN A 83 -9.14 -0.18 5.14
C GLN A 83 -10.17 0.52 4.24
N ASP A 84 -10.05 1.84 4.13
CA ASP A 84 -10.87 2.70 3.29
C ASP A 84 -10.16 2.92 1.95
N ALA A 85 -10.84 2.55 0.87
CA ALA A 85 -10.35 2.86 -0.46
C ALA A 85 -10.58 4.35 -0.75
N LEU A 86 -9.66 5.18 -0.27
CA LEU A 86 -9.62 6.64 -0.41
C LEU A 86 -9.30 7.04 -1.86
N LEU A 87 -10.20 6.71 -2.79
CA LEU A 87 -10.14 7.19 -4.17
C LEU A 87 -10.52 8.68 -4.20
N PHE A 88 -9.92 9.42 -5.13
CA PHE A 88 -10.30 10.81 -5.37
C PHE A 88 -11.61 10.83 -6.15
N ASP A 89 -12.69 11.25 -5.50
CA ASP A 89 -14.05 11.21 -6.07
C ASP A 89 -14.21 12.15 -7.28
N HIS A 90 -13.39 13.20 -7.38
CA HIS A 90 -13.39 14.12 -8.53
C HIS A 90 -12.65 13.56 -9.76
N PHE A 91 -12.09 12.35 -9.67
CA PHE A 91 -11.33 11.72 -10.74
C PHE A 91 -11.96 10.40 -11.15
N SER A 92 -11.95 10.09 -12.44
CA SER A 92 -12.29 8.75 -12.92
C SER A 92 -11.36 7.70 -12.32
N VAL A 93 -11.74 6.43 -12.41
CA VAL A 93 -10.87 5.30 -12.04
C VAL A 93 -9.51 5.39 -12.73
N GLY A 94 -9.48 5.64 -14.03
CA GLY A 94 -8.24 5.80 -14.80
C GLY A 94 -7.39 6.98 -14.32
N GLN A 95 -8.01 8.12 -14.03
CA GLN A 95 -7.32 9.29 -13.48
C GLN A 95 -6.73 9.02 -12.08
N ASN A 96 -7.48 8.33 -11.21
CA ASN A 96 -6.99 7.86 -9.91
C ASN A 96 -5.71 7.01 -10.05
N LEU A 97 -5.68 6.10 -11.02
CA LEU A 97 -4.54 5.22 -11.26
C LEU A 97 -3.36 5.95 -11.94
N LEU A 98 -3.65 6.93 -12.80
CA LEU A 98 -2.63 7.77 -13.44
C LEU A 98 -1.81 8.58 -12.43
N LEU A 99 -2.39 9.00 -11.31
CA LEU A 99 -1.69 9.73 -10.25
C LEU A 99 -0.58 8.91 -9.59
N ALA A 100 -0.75 7.59 -9.54
CA ALA A 100 0.24 6.71 -8.91
C ALA A 100 1.44 6.42 -9.81
N LEU A 101 1.29 6.52 -11.13
CA LEU A 101 2.36 6.16 -12.05
C LEU A 101 3.59 7.08 -11.85
N PRO A 102 4.79 6.52 -11.65
CA PRO A 102 6.01 7.29 -11.49
C PRO A 102 6.25 8.28 -12.62
N ALA A 103 7.00 9.35 -12.32
CA ALA A 103 7.34 10.39 -13.29
C ALA A 103 8.20 9.86 -14.47
N ASP A 104 8.92 8.75 -14.26
CA ASP A 104 9.74 8.09 -15.30
C ASP A 104 8.91 7.40 -16.40
N VAL A 105 7.60 7.24 -16.20
CA VAL A 105 6.70 6.61 -17.15
C VAL A 105 6.40 7.61 -18.28
N GLN A 106 6.91 7.32 -19.48
CA GLN A 106 6.69 8.12 -20.69
C GLN A 106 5.20 8.44 -20.87
N ARG A 107 4.89 9.70 -21.20
CA ARG A 107 3.52 10.22 -21.31
C ARG A 107 2.61 9.36 -22.20
N SER A 108 3.10 8.90 -23.34
CA SER A 108 2.40 8.02 -24.28
C SER A 108 2.06 6.65 -23.69
N GLN A 109 2.87 6.16 -22.73
CA GLN A 109 2.72 4.84 -22.11
C GLN A 109 1.87 4.86 -20.83
N ARG A 110 1.54 6.05 -20.29
CA ARG A 110 0.79 6.16 -19.03
C ARG A 110 -0.59 5.54 -19.12
N LYS A 111 -1.38 5.95 -20.12
CA LYS A 111 -2.75 5.42 -20.31
C LYS A 111 -2.75 3.92 -20.64
N PRO A 112 -1.95 3.42 -21.60
CA PRO A 112 -1.85 1.97 -21.87
C PRO A 112 -1.51 1.14 -20.62
N ARG A 113 -0.58 1.59 -19.79
CA ARG A 113 -0.24 0.91 -18.52
C ARG A 113 -1.42 0.83 -17.55
N VAL A 114 -2.22 1.89 -17.45
CA VAL A 114 -3.42 1.89 -16.60
C VAL A 114 -4.48 0.94 -17.16
N GLU A 115 -4.71 0.95 -18.48
CA GLU A 115 -5.70 0.06 -19.11
C GLU A 115 -5.30 -1.42 -18.94
N GLN A 116 -4.01 -1.75 -19.12
CA GLN A 116 -3.48 -3.10 -18.87
C GLN A 116 -3.64 -3.50 -17.39
N ALA A 117 -3.37 -2.59 -16.45
CA ALA A 117 -3.55 -2.86 -15.03
C ALA A 117 -5.02 -3.14 -14.69
N LEU A 118 -5.96 -2.39 -15.27
CA LEU A 118 -7.39 -2.59 -15.11
C LEU A 118 -7.84 -3.93 -15.70
N GLU A 119 -7.39 -4.28 -16.90
CA GLU A 119 -7.70 -5.55 -17.54
C GLU A 119 -7.27 -6.74 -16.68
N ARG A 120 -6.04 -6.72 -16.14
CA ARG A 120 -5.52 -7.76 -15.23
C ARG A 120 -6.31 -7.89 -13.93
N ALA A 121 -6.97 -6.82 -13.50
CA ALA A 121 -7.84 -6.82 -12.32
C ALA A 121 -9.29 -7.22 -12.64
N GLY A 122 -9.60 -7.60 -13.89
CA GLY A 122 -10.97 -7.88 -14.34
C GLY A 122 -11.85 -6.63 -14.38
N LEU A 123 -11.24 -5.46 -14.61
CA LEU A 123 -11.88 -4.14 -14.68
C LEU A 123 -11.69 -3.50 -16.07
N ALA A 124 -11.57 -4.32 -17.11
CA ALA A 124 -11.46 -3.83 -18.49
C ALA A 124 -12.63 -2.87 -18.81
N GLY A 125 -12.32 -1.74 -19.45
CA GLY A 125 -13.30 -0.68 -19.76
C GLY A 125 -13.60 0.29 -18.61
N PHE A 126 -13.06 0.10 -17.41
CA PHE A 126 -13.39 0.96 -16.25
C PHE A 126 -12.67 2.30 -16.24
N TYR A 127 -11.76 2.57 -17.19
CA TYR A 127 -10.90 3.76 -17.18
C TYR A 127 -11.67 5.08 -16.98
N ARG A 128 -12.82 5.24 -17.63
CA ARG A 128 -13.65 6.45 -17.54
C ARG A 128 -14.73 6.39 -16.46
N ARG A 129 -14.86 5.28 -15.75
CA ARG A 129 -15.92 5.07 -14.77
C ARG A 129 -15.68 5.93 -13.53
N ASP A 130 -16.76 6.40 -12.93
CA ASP A 130 -16.77 7.13 -11.67
C ASP A 130 -16.53 6.15 -10.50
N PRO A 131 -15.52 6.40 -9.63
CA PRO A 131 -15.28 5.62 -8.42
C PRO A 131 -16.52 5.39 -7.54
N ALA A 132 -17.43 6.36 -7.46
CA ALA A 132 -18.68 6.29 -6.69
C ALA A 132 -19.58 5.11 -7.13
N THR A 133 -19.50 4.72 -8.40
CA THR A 133 -20.34 3.66 -9.01
C THR A 133 -19.75 2.25 -8.89
N LEU A 134 -18.63 2.10 -8.17
CA LEU A 134 -17.96 0.82 -7.98
C LEU A 134 -18.54 0.06 -6.77
N SER A 135 -18.64 -1.27 -6.90
CA SER A 135 -18.85 -2.13 -5.73
C SER A 135 -17.65 -2.06 -4.78
N GLY A 136 -17.82 -2.47 -3.52
CA GLY A 136 -16.72 -2.49 -2.54
C GLY A 136 -15.50 -3.28 -3.01
N GLY A 137 -15.71 -4.45 -3.61
CA GLY A 137 -14.63 -5.27 -4.18
C GLY A 137 -13.93 -4.62 -5.38
N GLN A 138 -14.68 -3.95 -6.26
CA GLN A 138 -14.09 -3.19 -7.38
C GLN A 138 -13.25 -2.02 -6.86
N ARG A 139 -13.76 -1.28 -5.86
CA ARG A 139 -13.06 -0.17 -5.22
C ARG A 139 -11.77 -0.63 -4.55
N ALA A 140 -11.80 -1.77 -3.86
CA ALA A 140 -10.63 -2.39 -3.26
C ALA A 140 -9.57 -2.77 -4.30
N ARG A 141 -9.98 -3.37 -5.44
CA ARG A 141 -9.07 -3.66 -6.56
C ARG A 141 -8.42 -2.39 -7.12
N VAL A 142 -9.19 -1.33 -7.36
CA VAL A 142 -8.65 -0.05 -7.86
C VAL A 142 -7.68 0.56 -6.85
N SER A 143 -7.99 0.51 -5.56
CA SER A 143 -7.11 1.02 -4.50
C SER A 143 -5.78 0.25 -4.45
N LEU A 144 -5.82 -1.10 -4.55
CA LEU A 144 -4.61 -1.90 -4.63
C LEU A 144 -3.82 -1.58 -5.90
N LEU A 145 -4.47 -1.53 -7.07
CA LEU A 145 -3.79 -1.17 -8.32
C LEU A 145 -3.09 0.17 -8.21
N ARG A 146 -3.71 1.17 -7.56
CA ARG A 146 -3.10 2.48 -7.33
C ARG A 146 -1.82 2.35 -6.50
N ALA A 147 -1.86 1.61 -5.40
CA ALA A 147 -0.68 1.38 -4.56
C ALA A 147 0.44 0.66 -5.34
N LEU A 148 0.08 -0.35 -6.13
CA LEU A 148 1.00 -1.17 -6.89
C LEU A 148 1.62 -0.46 -8.12
N LEU A 149 0.84 0.38 -8.80
CA LEU A 149 1.31 1.16 -9.95
C LEU A 149 2.40 2.18 -9.57
N ALA A 150 2.45 2.59 -8.30
CA ALA A 150 3.51 3.44 -7.76
C ALA A 150 4.87 2.73 -7.63
N ARG A 151 4.94 1.43 -7.92
CA ARG A 151 6.13 0.58 -7.79
C ARG A 151 6.77 0.70 -6.39
N PRO A 152 6.01 0.46 -5.31
CA PRO A 152 6.57 0.48 -3.96
C PRO A 152 7.54 -0.70 -3.78
N ARG A 153 8.50 -0.55 -2.88
CA ARG A 153 9.44 -1.62 -2.49
C ARG A 153 8.97 -2.42 -1.29
N ALA A 154 8.05 -1.85 -0.50
CA ALA A 154 7.30 -2.55 0.53
C ALA A 154 5.84 -2.08 0.50
N LEU A 155 4.90 -2.99 0.79
CA LEU A 155 3.49 -2.68 0.83
C LEU A 155 2.92 -3.00 2.22
N LEU A 156 2.31 -2.00 2.86
CA LEU A 156 1.59 -2.15 4.11
C LEU A 156 0.10 -2.33 3.80
N LEU A 157 -0.54 -3.25 4.50
CA LEU A 157 -1.93 -3.61 4.29
C LEU A 157 -2.69 -3.45 5.60
N ASP A 158 -3.41 -2.35 5.78
CA ASP A 158 -4.21 -2.09 6.99
C ASP A 158 -5.64 -2.63 6.81
N GLU A 159 -5.91 -3.79 7.41
CA GLU A 159 -7.20 -4.47 7.33
C GLU A 159 -7.86 -4.51 5.93
N PRO A 160 -7.11 -4.81 4.85
CA PRO A 160 -7.54 -4.59 3.46
C PRO A 160 -8.75 -5.46 3.03
N PHE A 161 -9.16 -6.39 3.89
CA PHE A 161 -10.12 -7.45 3.61
C PHE A 161 -11.37 -7.37 4.47
N ASN A 162 -11.41 -6.50 5.50
CA ASN A 162 -12.45 -6.53 6.51
C ASN A 162 -13.81 -6.05 6.01
N ARG A 163 -13.85 -5.18 4.98
CA ARG A 163 -15.10 -4.68 4.38
C ARG A 163 -15.66 -5.56 3.26
N LEU A 164 -14.99 -6.66 2.94
CA LEU A 164 -15.48 -7.59 1.93
C LEU A 164 -16.33 -8.67 2.60
N ASP A 165 -17.43 -9.01 1.93
CA ASP A 165 -18.25 -10.17 2.26
C ASP A 165 -17.38 -11.42 2.36
N VAL A 166 -17.74 -12.33 3.26
CA VAL A 166 -16.94 -13.53 3.58
C VAL A 166 -16.57 -14.33 2.33
N ALA A 167 -17.52 -14.50 1.40
CA ALA A 167 -17.29 -15.20 0.13
C ALA A 167 -16.26 -14.48 -0.77
N LEU A 168 -16.32 -13.15 -0.86
CA LEU A 168 -15.42 -12.35 -1.69
C LEU A 168 -14.02 -12.18 -1.07
N ARG A 169 -13.92 -12.33 0.25
CA ARG A 169 -12.68 -12.11 1.01
C ARG A 169 -11.58 -13.08 0.61
N ALA A 170 -11.90 -14.38 0.49
CA ALA A 170 -10.91 -15.40 0.16
C ALA A 170 -10.35 -15.22 -1.25
N ASP A 171 -11.23 -14.95 -2.22
CA ASP A 171 -10.86 -14.74 -3.62
C ASP A 171 -10.06 -13.46 -3.79
N PHE A 172 -10.48 -12.36 -3.16
CA PHE A 172 -9.74 -11.11 -3.22
C PHE A 172 -8.37 -11.24 -2.55
N ARG A 173 -8.27 -11.90 -1.38
CA ARG A 173 -6.99 -12.18 -0.72
C ARG A 173 -6.05 -12.96 -1.64
N ARG A 174 -6.54 -14.03 -2.27
CA ARG A 174 -5.76 -14.83 -3.23
C ARG A 174 -5.29 -13.97 -4.40
N TRP A 175 -6.17 -13.14 -4.94
CA TRP A 175 -5.84 -12.23 -6.02
C TRP A 175 -4.76 -11.21 -5.61
N VAL A 176 -4.84 -10.61 -4.42
CA VAL A 176 -3.81 -9.69 -3.90
C VAL A 176 -2.45 -10.37 -3.85
N PHE A 177 -2.35 -11.54 -3.23
CA PHE A 177 -1.07 -12.25 -3.13
C PHE A 177 -0.53 -12.68 -4.51
N ASN A 178 -1.39 -13.06 -5.44
CA ASN A 178 -0.97 -13.35 -6.81
C ASN A 178 -0.41 -12.11 -7.51
N GLU A 179 -1.01 -10.94 -7.33
CA GLU A 179 -0.52 -9.70 -7.94
C GLU A 179 0.80 -9.24 -7.29
N LEU A 180 0.96 -9.42 -5.97
CA LEU A 180 2.22 -9.16 -5.27
C LEU A 180 3.34 -10.09 -5.75
N ALA A 181 3.07 -11.38 -5.88
CA ALA A 181 4.04 -12.36 -6.35
C ALA A 181 4.53 -12.03 -7.78
N ARG A 182 3.66 -11.55 -8.66
CA ARG A 182 4.04 -11.11 -10.02
C ARG A 182 4.98 -9.91 -10.02
N GLN A 183 4.77 -8.94 -9.14
CA GLN A 183 5.67 -7.78 -9.05
C GLN A 183 7.00 -8.10 -8.36
N GLY A 184 6.98 -9.07 -7.45
CA GLY A 184 8.17 -9.57 -6.78
C GLY A 184 9.02 -10.52 -7.64
N ASP A 185 8.50 -11.04 -8.75
CA ASP A 185 9.28 -11.88 -9.68
C ASP A 185 10.20 -11.00 -10.55
N PRO A 186 11.54 -11.05 -10.36
CA PRO A 186 12.48 -10.30 -11.18
C PRO A 186 12.40 -10.64 -12.69
N ARG A 187 11.76 -11.75 -13.07
CA ARG A 187 11.52 -12.14 -14.47
C ARG A 187 10.31 -11.46 -15.12
N GLY A 188 9.42 -10.82 -14.35
CA GLY A 188 8.23 -10.14 -14.86
C GLY A 188 8.39 -8.65 -15.17
N ALA A 189 9.54 -8.05 -14.82
CA ALA A 189 9.81 -6.62 -14.98
C ALA A 189 10.43 -6.22 -16.34
N GLY A 190 10.68 -7.18 -17.23
CA GLY A 190 11.24 -6.96 -18.55
C GLY A 190 10.41 -7.64 -19.63
N HIS A 191 10.17 -6.91 -20.73
CA HIS A 191 9.41 -7.29 -21.93
C HIS A 191 7.91 -7.00 -21.90
N ALA A 192 7.59 -5.72 -22.09
CA ALA A 192 6.64 -5.27 -23.11
C ALA A 192 7.11 -3.91 -23.65
#